data_AF-A0A9P5STU3-F1
#
_entry.id   AF-A0A9P5STU3-F1
#
_cell.length_a   1.000
_cell.length_b   1.000
_cell.length_c   1.000
_cell.angle_alpha   90.00
_cell.angle_beta   90.00
_cell.angle_gamma   90.00
#
_symmetry.space_group_name_H-M   'P 1'
#
loop_
_entity.id
_entity.type
_entity.pdbx_description
1 polymer ?
#
loop_
_entity_poly.entity_id
_entity_poly.type
_entity_poly.pdbx_seq_one_letter_code
_entity_poly.pdbx_strand_id
1 'polypeptide(L)'
;MGVKDCYQTLAKGGLNPRPSDIPSYLAANTTRPIHLDLLGTFYFDIMTRVTKCRKTDRPVEEVGKSLAMDIRRLFGTTDITVHIDGRQCTEKKKARDERNDNRNKSLKNLDLALTTMEHNSERGVW
;
A
#
# COMPACT_ATOMS: atom_id res chain seq x y z
N MET A 1 -5.71 0.05 6.58
CA MET A 1 -6.78 -0.07 5.56
C MET A 1 -7.60 -1.30 5.91
N GLY A 2 -8.93 -1.25 5.91
CA GLY A 2 -9.80 -2.40 6.19
C GLY A 2 -10.47 -2.40 7.56
N VAL A 3 -11.22 -3.47 7.84
CA VAL A 3 -11.92 -3.68 9.11
C VAL A 3 -10.93 -4.23 10.13
N LYS A 4 -10.80 -3.54 11.27
CA LYS A 4 -9.89 -3.93 12.34
C LYS A 4 -10.22 -5.34 12.84
N ASP A 5 -9.20 -6.16 13.04
CA ASP A 5 -9.27 -7.52 13.60
C ASP A 5 -10.18 -8.51 12.83
N CYS A 6 -10.56 -8.19 11.58
CA CYS A 6 -11.44 -9.04 10.77
C CYS A 6 -10.89 -10.46 10.60
N TYR A 7 -9.64 -10.59 10.13
CA TYR A 7 -9.01 -11.90 9.92
C TYR A 7 -8.81 -12.69 11.21
N GLN A 8 -8.50 -12.01 12.32
CA GLN A 8 -8.38 -12.67 13.63
C GLN A 8 -9.74 -13.20 14.10
N THR A 9 -10.80 -12.42 13.88
CA THR A 9 -12.17 -12.82 14.20
C THR A 9 -12.61 -14.02 13.36
N LEU A 10 -12.35 -14.00 12.05
CA LEU A 10 -12.65 -15.12 11.14
C LEU A 10 -11.89 -16.39 11.53
N ALA A 11 -10.60 -16.27 11.83
CA ALA A 11 -9.77 -17.40 12.26
C ALA A 11 -10.27 -18.02 13.58
N LYS A 12 -10.65 -17.19 14.57
CA LYS A 12 -11.29 -17.66 15.81
C LYS A 12 -12.61 -18.39 15.58
N GLY A 13 -13.34 -18.01 14.53
CA GLY A 13 -14.56 -18.69 14.08
C GLY A 13 -14.33 -19.95 13.24
N GLY A 14 -13.08 -20.42 13.11
CA GLY A 14 -12.73 -21.62 12.33
C GLY A 14 -12.48 -21.37 10.84
N LEU A 15 -12.63 -20.13 10.35
CA LEU A 15 -12.33 -19.75 8.97
C LEU A 15 -10.85 -19.35 8.86
N ASN A 16 -9.99 -20.37 8.79
CA ASN A 16 -8.56 -20.16 8.58
C ASN A 16 -8.27 -20.02 7.08
N PRO A 17 -7.80 -18.84 6.61
CA PRO A 17 -7.40 -18.68 5.23
C PRO A 17 -6.27 -19.65 4.90
N ARG A 18 -6.43 -20.41 3.82
CA ARG A 18 -5.36 -21.28 3.32
C ARG A 18 -4.49 -20.48 2.36
N PRO A 19 -3.15 -20.54 2.49
CA PRO A 19 -2.27 -20.05 1.45
C PRO A 19 -2.63 -20.76 0.14
N SER A 20 -2.85 -19.99 -0.92
CA SER A 20 -3.05 -20.55 -2.26
C SER A 20 -2.07 -19.89 -3.21
N ASP A 21 -1.44 -20.71 -4.04
CA ASP A 21 -0.68 -20.23 -5.17
C ASP A 21 -1.65 -19.59 -6.17
N ILE A 22 -1.45 -18.31 -6.48
CA ILE A 22 -2.37 -17.52 -7.31
C ILE A 22 -2.53 -18.18 -8.70
N PRO A 23 -1.47 -18.54 -9.44
CA PRO A 23 -1.59 -19.23 -10.71
C PRO A 23 -2.42 -20.53 -10.61
N SER A 24 -2.16 -21.37 -9.60
CA SER A 24 -2.90 -22.60 -9.38
C SER A 24 -4.39 -22.35 -9.09
N TYR A 25 -4.70 -21.33 -8.27
CA TYR A 25 -6.07 -20.93 -7.98
C TYR A 25 -6.80 -20.44 -9.22
N LEU A 26 -6.13 -19.66 -10.07
CA LEU A 26 -6.71 -19.12 -11.30
C LEU A 26 -6.89 -20.19 -12.37
N ALA A 27 -5.95 -21.13 -12.51
CA ALA A 27 -6.06 -22.27 -13.42
C ALA A 27 -7.26 -23.18 -13.06
N ALA A 28 -7.63 -23.27 -11.78
CA ALA A 28 -8.81 -23.99 -11.33
C ALA A 28 -10.13 -23.21 -11.52
N ASN A 29 -10.08 -21.91 -11.81
CA ASN A 29 -11.25 -21.00 -11.84
C ASN A 29 -11.27 -20.15 -13.13
N THR A 30 -11.15 -20.80 -14.29
CA THR A 30 -10.99 -20.16 -15.61
C THR A 30 -12.20 -19.37 -16.12
N THR A 31 -13.37 -19.49 -15.50
CA THR A 31 -14.62 -18.88 -15.99
C THR A 31 -14.96 -17.55 -15.34
N ARG A 32 -14.14 -17.05 -14.39
CA ARG A 32 -14.46 -15.85 -13.62
C ARG A 32 -13.47 -14.72 -13.90
N PRO A 33 -13.95 -13.50 -14.19
CA PRO A 33 -13.08 -12.34 -14.33
C PRO A 33 -12.36 -12.04 -13.02
N ILE A 34 -11.06 -11.77 -13.11
CA ILE A 34 -10.24 -11.45 -11.95
C ILE A 34 -10.26 -9.94 -11.75
N HIS A 35 -10.65 -9.52 -10.56
CA HIS A 35 -10.70 -8.11 -10.16
C HIS A 35 -9.67 -7.86 -9.07
N LEU A 36 -8.80 -6.87 -9.28
CA LEU A 36 -7.73 -6.50 -8.37
C LEU A 36 -7.93 -5.06 -7.88
N ASP A 37 -8.04 -4.86 -6.57
CA ASP A 37 -7.94 -3.53 -5.96
C ASP A 37 -6.46 -3.13 -5.85
N LEU A 38 -6.02 -2.19 -6.69
CA LEU A 38 -4.61 -1.82 -6.77
C LEU A 38 -4.09 -1.23 -5.44
N LEU A 39 -4.85 -0.30 -4.86
CA LEU A 39 -4.42 0.39 -3.64
C LEU A 39 -4.69 -0.46 -2.40
N GLY A 40 -5.73 -1.28 -2.39
CA GLY A 40 -5.94 -2.25 -1.31
C GLY A 40 -4.80 -3.26 -1.20
N THR A 41 -4.34 -3.79 -2.33
CA THR A 41 -3.34 -4.86 -2.37
C THR A 41 -1.89 -4.34 -2.33
N PHE A 42 -1.56 -3.31 -3.11
CA PHE A 42 -0.16 -2.91 -3.35
C PHE A 42 0.22 -1.56 -2.74
N TYR A 43 -0.58 -0.97 -1.85
CA TYR A 43 -0.28 0.35 -1.26
C TYR A 43 1.13 0.44 -0.66
N PHE A 44 1.52 -0.54 0.17
CA PHE A 44 2.83 -0.51 0.82
C PHE A 44 3.99 -0.68 -0.18
N ASP A 45 3.82 -1.52 -1.19
CA ASP A 45 4.82 -1.72 -2.24
C ASP A 45 4.99 -0.47 -3.10
N ILE A 46 3.88 0.15 -3.51
CA ILE A 46 3.88 1.42 -4.23
C ILE A 46 4.59 2.49 -3.40
N MET A 47 4.21 2.64 -2.13
CA MET A 47 4.79 3.63 -1.22
C MET A 47 6.31 3.44 -1.06
N THR A 48 6.75 2.18 -0.92
CA THR A 48 8.16 1.83 -0.75
C THR A 48 8.97 2.14 -2.02
N ARG A 49 8.45 1.78 -3.19
CA ARG A 49 9.08 2.05 -4.48
C ARG A 49 9.15 3.54 -4.78
N VAL A 50 8.08 4.28 -4.53
CA VAL A 50 8.07 5.75 -4.67
C VAL A 50 9.11 6.39 -3.75
N THR A 51 9.20 5.94 -2.49
CA THR A 51 10.19 6.45 -1.54
C THR A 51 11.61 6.17 -2.04
N LYS A 52 11.88 4.97 -2.56
CA LYS A 52 13.17 4.60 -3.14
C LYS A 52 13.51 5.47 -4.36
N CYS A 53 12.59 5.64 -5.30
CA CYS A 53 12.80 6.47 -6.49
C CYS A 53 13.16 7.91 -6.10
N ARG A 54 12.43 8.50 -5.15
CA ARG A 54 12.73 9.84 -4.64
C ARG A 54 14.10 9.95 -3.96
N LYS A 55 14.53 8.91 -3.23
CA LYS A 55 15.86 8.86 -2.60
C LYS A 55 17.00 8.74 -3.60
N THR A 56 16.75 8.16 -4.77
CA THR A 56 17.77 7.89 -5.80
C THR A 56 17.61 8.75 -7.05
N ASP A 57 16.81 9.81 -6.98
CA ASP A 57 16.48 10.72 -8.09
C ASP A 57 16.05 10.01 -9.40
N ARG A 58 15.22 8.97 -9.26
CA ARG A 58 14.68 8.21 -10.40
C ARG A 58 13.26 8.64 -10.76
N PRO A 59 12.86 8.54 -12.04
CA PRO A 59 11.49 8.84 -12.47
C PRO A 59 10.46 7.95 -11.74
N VAL A 60 9.34 8.55 -11.34
CA VAL A 60 8.26 7.83 -10.62
C VAL A 60 7.52 6.87 -11.58
N GLU A 61 7.56 7.15 -12.88
CA GLU A 61 7.00 6.30 -13.95
C GLU A 61 7.62 4.89 -13.95
N GLU A 62 8.86 4.74 -13.48
CA GLU A 62 9.51 3.43 -13.32
C GLU A 62 8.79 2.54 -12.30
N VAL A 63 8.15 3.15 -11.28
CA VAL A 63 7.36 2.41 -10.28
C VAL A 63 6.20 1.69 -10.96
N GLY A 64 5.48 2.38 -11.85
CA GLY A 64 4.33 1.82 -12.56
C GLY A 64 4.74 0.64 -13.46
N LYS A 65 5.84 0.80 -14.21
CA LYS A 65 6.37 -0.28 -15.08
C LYS A 65 6.78 -1.51 -14.28
N SER A 66 7.55 -1.30 -13.21
CA SER A 66 8.01 -2.39 -12.34
C SER A 66 6.83 -3.10 -11.66
N LEU A 67 5.82 -2.35 -11.18
CA LEU A 67 4.64 -2.94 -10.56
C LEU A 67 3.80 -3.75 -11.55
N ALA A 68 3.62 -3.25 -12.78
CA ALA A 68 2.87 -3.97 -13.81
C ALA A 68 3.53 -5.33 -14.16
N MET A 69 4.87 -5.39 -14.20
CA MET A 69 5.59 -6.66 -14.41
C MET A 69 5.39 -7.63 -13.25
N ASP A 70 5.40 -7.15 -12.01
CA ASP A 70 5.18 -8.01 -10.84
C ASP A 70 3.75 -8.53 -10.77
N ILE A 71 2.74 -7.70 -11.08
CA ILE A 71 1.34 -8.12 -11.17
C ILE A 71 1.20 -9.22 -12.23
N ARG A 72 1.75 -9.02 -13.43
CA ARG A 72 1.73 -10.03 -14.49
C ARG A 72 2.39 -11.35 -14.02
N ARG A 73 3.53 -11.27 -13.33
CA ARG A 73 4.24 -12.44 -12.82
C ARG A 73 3.45 -13.17 -11.74
N LEU A 74 2.85 -12.45 -10.81
CA LEU A 74 2.10 -13.01 -9.69
C LEU A 74 0.85 -13.75 -10.15
N PHE A 75 0.13 -13.18 -11.11
CA PHE A 75 -1.14 -13.73 -11.59
C PHE A 75 -0.97 -14.71 -12.76
N GLY A 76 0.18 -14.70 -13.45
CA GLY A 76 0.45 -15.59 -14.59
C GLY A 76 -0.44 -15.34 -15.81
N THR A 77 -1.22 -14.26 -15.80
CA THR A 77 -2.15 -13.87 -16.87
C THR A 77 -2.21 -12.35 -17.00
N THR A 78 -2.65 -11.86 -18.15
CA THR A 78 -2.99 -10.44 -18.38
C THR A 78 -4.49 -10.18 -18.30
N ASP A 79 -5.31 -11.21 -18.14
CA ASP A 79 -6.76 -11.10 -18.02
C ASP A 79 -7.18 -10.72 -16.58
N ILE A 80 -6.75 -9.52 -16.17
CA ILE A 80 -7.00 -8.97 -14.84
C ILE A 80 -7.56 -7.57 -15.01
N THR A 81 -8.72 -7.32 -14.44
CA THR A 81 -9.26 -5.97 -14.32
C THR A 81 -8.71 -5.33 -13.06
N VAL A 82 -7.84 -4.34 -13.25
CA VAL A 82 -7.27 -3.56 -12.15
C VAL A 82 -8.17 -2.36 -11.84
N HIS A 83 -8.65 -2.29 -10.61
CA HIS A 83 -9.45 -1.19 -10.09
C HIS A 83 -8.56 -0.18 -9.40
N ILE A 84 -8.76 1.09 -9.75
CA ILE A 84 -8.19 2.24 -9.06
C ILE A 84 -9.33 2.95 -8.34
N ASP A 85 -9.11 3.34 -7.08
CA ASP A 85 -10.10 4.07 -6.31
C ASP A 85 -10.55 5.34 -7.05
N GLY A 86 -11.87 5.47 -7.20
CA GLY A 86 -12.49 6.66 -7.77
C GLY A 86 -12.65 7.80 -6.76
N ARG A 87 -13.73 8.57 -6.92
CA ARG A 87 -14.05 9.66 -5.99
C ARG A 87 -14.31 9.12 -4.58
N GLN A 88 -13.87 9.88 -3.60
CA GLN A 88 -13.98 9.51 -2.19
C GLN A 88 -15.44 9.54 -1.75
N CYS A 89 -15.90 8.49 -1.05
CA CYS A 89 -17.26 8.40 -0.52
C CYS A 89 -17.40 9.11 0.85
N THR A 90 -18.59 9.61 1.17
CA THR A 90 -18.83 10.40 2.39
C THR A 90 -18.76 9.55 3.66
N GLU A 91 -19.11 8.27 3.58
CA GLU A 91 -19.12 7.30 4.68
C GLU A 91 -17.72 7.07 5.26
N LYS A 92 -16.68 7.24 4.43
CA LYS A 92 -15.28 7.11 4.84
C LYS A 92 -14.64 8.44 5.30
N LYS A 93 -15.43 9.50 5.52
CA LYS A 93 -14.91 10.82 5.93
C LYS A 93 -14.12 10.75 7.23
N LYS A 94 -14.67 10.16 8.30
CA LYS A 94 -13.98 10.04 9.60
C LYS A 94 -12.60 9.39 9.46
N ALA A 95 -12.52 8.24 8.81
CA ALA A 95 -11.25 7.53 8.59
C ALA A 95 -10.27 8.30 7.68
N ARG A 96 -10.76 9.22 6.84
CA ARG A 96 -9.94 10.10 6.02
C ARG A 96 -9.35 11.24 6.86
N ASP A 97 -10.19 11.85 7.69
CA ASP A 97 -9.80 12.94 8.59
C ASP A 97 -8.77 12.45 9.61
N GLU A 98 -8.99 11.29 10.24
CA GLU A 98 -8.02 10.67 11.15
C GLU A 98 -6.66 10.38 10.48
N ARG A 99 -6.67 9.95 9.22
CA ARG A 99 -5.42 9.74 8.45
C ARG A 99 -4.70 11.04 8.13
N ASN A 100 -5.45 12.10 7.82
CA ASN A 100 -4.88 13.42 7.60
C ASN A 100 -4.29 14.00 8.89
N ASP A 101 -4.99 13.85 10.01
CA ASP A 101 -4.49 14.28 11.31
C ASP A 101 -3.21 13.57 11.71
N ASN A 102 -3.15 12.25 11.49
CA ASN A 102 -1.94 11.48 11.73
C ASN A 102 -0.79 11.93 10.81
N ARG A 103 -1.07 12.20 9.54
CA ARG A 103 -0.06 12.75 8.61
C ARG A 103 0.46 14.10 9.10
N ASN A 104 -0.42 15.01 9.50
CA ASN A 104 -0.04 16.33 9.99
C ASN A 104 0.80 16.25 11.27
N LYS A 105 0.47 15.34 12.19
CA LYS A 105 1.28 15.07 13.39
C LYS A 105 2.66 14.55 13.02
N SER A 106 2.76 13.59 12.09
CA SER A 106 4.04 13.07 11.63
C SER A 106 4.90 14.13 10.95
N LEU A 107 4.31 15.03 10.17
CA LEU A 107 5.03 16.16 9.55
C LEU A 107 5.61 17.10 10.60
N LYS A 108 4.81 17.50 11.60
CA LYS A 108 5.30 18.34 12.71
C LYS A 108 6.46 17.69 13.48
N ASN A 109 6.39 16.37 13.69
CA ASN A 109 7.48 15.65 14.35
C ASN A 109 8.75 15.59 13.50
N LEU A 110 8.61 15.51 12.16
CA LEU A 110 9.74 15.56 11.24
C LEU A 110 10.41 16.93 11.27
N ASP A 111 9.63 18.02 11.21
CA ASP A 111 10.15 19.38 11.28
C ASP A 111 10.90 19.61 12.60
N LEU A 112 10.34 19.17 13.72
CA LEU A 112 11.00 19.26 15.03
C LEU A 112 12.32 18.47 15.06
N ALA A 113 12.35 17.28 14.48
CA ALA A 113 13.55 16.47 14.39
C ALA A 113 14.64 17.15 13.54
N LEU A 114 14.26 17.78 12.43
CA LEU A 114 15.17 18.56 11.58
C LEU A 114 15.74 19.76 12.33
N THR A 115 14.90 20.57 12.98
CA THR A 115 15.37 21.71 13.80
C THR A 115 16.29 21.27 14.94
N THR A 116 15.99 20.12 15.57
CA THR A 116 16.84 19.56 16.62
C THR A 116 18.20 19.12 16.07
N MET A 117 18.21 18.46 14.91
CA MET A 117 19.45 18.08 14.23
C MET A 117 20.29 19.31 13.86
N GLU A 118 19.67 20.35 13.30
CA GLU A 118 20.36 21.60 12.94
C GLU A 118 20.98 22.25 14.19
N HIS A 119 20.21 22.38 15.27
CA HIS A 119 20.70 22.96 16.52
C HIS A 119 21.84 22.13 17.15
N ASN A 120 21.75 20.80 17.11
CA ASN A 120 22.81 19.93 17.63
C ASN A 120 24.08 20.01 16.77
N SER A 121 23.92 20.06 15.44
CA SER A 121 25.02 20.26 14.50
C SER A 121 25.74 21.59 14.73
N GLU A 122 25.01 22.69 14.93
CA GLU A 122 25.57 24.01 15.27
C GLU A 122 26.41 23.99 16.56
N ARG A 123 26.08 23.06 17.47
CA ARG A 123 26.75 22.88 18.76
C ARG A 123 27.83 21.79 18.74
N GLY A 124 28.12 21.20 17.59
CA GLY A 124 29.12 20.14 17.43
C GLY A 124 28.75 18.80 18.06
N VAL A 125 27.46 18.56 18.33
CA VAL A 125 26.93 17.30 18.86
C VAL A 125 26.24 16.56 17.70
N TRP A 126 26.71 15.36 17.38
CA TRP A 126 26.15 14.49 16.32
C TRP A 126 25.39 13.31 16.91
#